data_AF-A0A0M2UUJ7-F1
#
_entry.id   AF-A0A0M2UUJ7-F1
#
_cell.length_a   1.000
_cell.length_b   1.000
_cell.length_c   1.000
_cell.angle_alpha   90.00
_cell.angle_beta   90.00
_cell.angle_gamma   90.00
#
_symmetry.space_group_name_H-M   'P 1'
#
loop_
_entity.id
_entity.type
_entity.pdbx_description
1 polymer ?
#
loop_
_entity_poly.entity_id
_entity_poly.type
_entity_poly.pdbx_seq_one_letter_code
_entity_poly.pdbx_strand_id
1 'polypeptide(L)'
;MTDNKESPLIPPHGGYRELQSYKMSEIVYDATIVFCDRFIDRRSRTHDQMVQAARSGKQNIAEGSMASGTSKKTELKLVGVARASLEELLLDFQDYLRQRKLPLWGKEHEQALAVRKLAHSKIGLMRLIRPIWSFASGSGGKHHDLPDSPDKLPARPAVAGIGKDLSERGWVHRKALPGTI
;
A
#
# COMPACT_ATOMS: atom_id res chain seq x y z
N MET A 1 -8.42 28.25 44.03
CA MET A 1 -7.35 28.71 43.13
C MET A 1 -7.46 27.92 41.83
N THR A 2 -7.93 28.54 40.75
CA THR A 2 -8.00 27.92 39.43
C THR A 2 -6.60 27.93 38.83
N ASP A 3 -6.06 26.74 38.59
CA ASP A 3 -4.75 26.50 38.00
C ASP A 3 -4.76 26.97 36.54
N ASN A 4 -4.28 28.19 36.31
CA ASN A 4 -4.21 28.81 34.98
C ASN A 4 -2.98 28.24 34.25
N LYS A 5 -3.12 27.03 33.69
CA LYS A 5 -2.12 26.49 32.77
C LYS A 5 -2.15 27.32 31.49
N GLU A 6 -1.22 28.28 31.40
CA GLU A 6 -0.90 28.96 30.15
C GLU A 6 -0.64 27.89 29.08
N SER A 7 -1.60 27.75 28.18
CA SER A 7 -1.45 26.86 27.03
C SER A 7 -0.51 27.56 26.05
N PRO A 8 0.56 26.91 25.58
CA PRO A 8 1.49 27.55 24.67
C PRO A 8 0.73 28.05 23.43
N LEU A 9 1.03 29.29 23.01
CA LEU A 9 0.37 29.97 21.87
C LEU A 9 0.39 29.12 20.60
N ILE A 10 1.41 28.27 20.46
CA ILE A 10 1.55 27.30 19.39
C ILE A 10 1.53 25.90 20.02
N PRO A 11 0.52 25.05 19.69
CA PRO A 11 0.49 23.67 20.17
C PRO A 11 1.60 22.83 19.50
N PRO A 12 1.99 21.68 20.08
CA PRO A 12 2.90 20.74 19.43
C PRO A 12 2.44 20.37 18.01
N HIS A 13 3.33 20.51 17.03
CA HIS A 13 3.05 20.29 15.61
C HIS A 13 4.31 19.77 14.89
N GLY A 14 4.17 19.27 13.65
CA GLY A 14 5.30 18.84 12.84
C GLY A 14 5.94 17.49 13.20
N GLY A 15 5.46 16.81 14.23
CA GLY A 15 5.86 15.44 14.62
C GLY A 15 5.38 14.33 13.67
N TYR A 16 5.22 14.63 12.38
CA TYR A 16 4.60 13.72 11.41
C TYR A 16 5.31 12.38 11.28
N ARG A 17 6.63 12.35 11.52
CA ARG A 17 7.43 11.12 11.49
C ARG A 17 6.96 10.08 12.49
N GLU A 18 6.30 10.50 13.57
CA GLU A 18 5.73 9.58 14.57
C GLU A 18 4.28 9.18 14.28
N LEU A 19 3.63 9.82 13.31
CA LEU A 19 2.26 9.46 12.93
C LEU A 19 2.25 8.09 12.26
N GLN A 20 1.40 7.20 12.79
CA GLN A 20 1.19 5.88 12.19
C GLN A 20 0.69 5.98 10.74
N SER A 21 -0.15 6.99 10.45
CA SER A 21 -0.63 7.27 9.09
C SER A 21 0.51 7.63 8.14
N TYR A 22 1.48 8.43 8.59
CA TYR A 22 2.65 8.78 7.78
C TYR A 22 3.54 7.56 7.53
N LYS A 23 3.92 6.83 8.59
CA LYS A 23 4.73 5.60 8.49
C LYS A 23 4.09 4.57 7.54
N MET A 24 2.77 4.40 7.61
CA MET A 24 2.03 3.51 6.72
C MET A 24 1.98 4.05 5.29
N SER A 25 1.81 5.35 5.09
CA SER A 25 1.85 5.97 3.76
C SER A 25 3.23 5.86 3.09
N GLU A 26 4.31 5.83 3.86
CA GLU A 26 5.67 5.53 3.36
C GLU A 26 5.78 4.10 2.83
N ILE A 27 5.32 3.12 3.61
CA ILE A 27 5.28 1.71 3.19
C ILE A 27 4.46 1.57 1.90
N VAL A 28 3.30 2.23 1.83
CA VAL A 28 2.43 2.21 0.64
C VAL A 28 3.16 2.83 -0.56
N TYR A 29 3.81 3.98 -0.40
CA TYR A 29 4.56 4.62 -1.48
C TYR A 29 5.67 3.73 -2.03
N ASP A 30 6.49 3.17 -1.16
CA ASP A 30 7.61 2.31 -1.54
C ASP A 30 7.10 1.02 -2.23
N ALA A 31 6.04 0.41 -1.70
CA ALA A 31 5.41 -0.76 -2.29
C ALA A 31 4.79 -0.45 -3.67
N THR A 32 4.17 0.73 -3.83
CA THR A 32 3.61 1.17 -5.12
C THR A 32 4.70 1.31 -6.18
N ILE A 33 5.88 1.85 -5.84
CA ILE A 33 7.00 1.92 -6.80
C ILE A 33 7.39 0.51 -7.26
N VAL A 34 7.62 -0.43 -6.32
CA VAL A 34 7.97 -1.82 -6.66
C VAL A 34 6.88 -2.46 -7.52
N PHE A 35 5.62 -2.25 -7.16
CA PHE A 35 4.49 -2.80 -7.88
C PHE A 35 4.42 -2.26 -9.31
N CYS A 36 4.46 -0.94 -9.47
CA CYS A 36 4.37 -0.29 -10.78
C CYS A 36 5.54 -0.70 -11.68
N ASP A 37 6.77 -0.73 -11.16
CA ASP A 37 7.94 -1.14 -11.93
C ASP A 37 7.91 -2.60 -12.37
N ARG A 38 7.20 -3.46 -11.65
CA ARG A 38 7.12 -4.89 -11.93
C ARG A 38 5.91 -5.28 -12.78
N PHE A 39 4.78 -4.61 -12.59
CA PHE A 39 3.47 -5.08 -13.08
C PHE A 39 2.77 -4.11 -14.03
N ILE A 40 3.24 -2.86 -14.10
CA ILE A 40 2.68 -1.83 -14.95
C ILE A 40 3.74 -1.42 -15.98
N ASP A 41 3.31 -1.17 -17.22
CA ASP A 41 4.23 -0.68 -18.23
C ASP A 41 4.80 0.69 -17.82
N ARG A 42 6.12 0.82 -17.82
CA ARG A 42 6.84 2.02 -17.33
C ARG A 42 6.54 3.29 -18.13
N ARG A 43 6.00 3.17 -19.34
CA ARG A 43 5.61 4.32 -20.19
C ARG A 43 4.12 4.59 -20.15
N SER A 44 3.36 3.77 -19.42
CA SER A 44 1.92 3.94 -19.30
C SER A 44 1.59 5.09 -18.35
N ARG A 45 0.51 5.80 -18.67
CA ARG A 45 -0.04 6.86 -17.82
C ARG A 45 -0.45 6.33 -16.43
N THR A 46 -0.91 5.08 -16.35
CA THR A 46 -1.28 4.43 -15.09
C THR A 46 -0.09 4.29 -14.14
N HIS A 47 1.11 4.00 -14.65
CA HIS A 47 2.32 3.95 -13.81
C HIS A 47 2.55 5.28 -13.10
N ASP A 48 2.59 6.37 -13.87
CA ASP A 48 2.78 7.72 -13.33
C ASP A 48 1.68 8.12 -12.35
N GLN A 49 0.42 7.83 -12.67
CA GLN A 49 -0.73 8.18 -11.84
C GLN A 49 -0.67 7.49 -10.47
N MET A 50 -0.43 6.17 -10.44
CA MET A 50 -0.34 5.43 -9.19
C MET A 50 0.83 5.93 -8.32
N VAL A 51 2.01 6.14 -8.91
CA VAL A 51 3.19 6.65 -8.18
C VAL A 51 2.93 8.06 -7.65
N GLN A 52 2.29 8.93 -8.44
CA GLN A 52 1.94 10.29 -8.00
C GLN A 52 0.88 10.31 -6.91
N ALA A 53 -0.16 9.50 -7.00
CA ALA A 53 -1.20 9.39 -5.97
C ALA A 53 -0.59 8.94 -4.64
N ALA A 54 0.28 7.93 -4.66
CA ALA A 54 1.00 7.46 -3.49
C ALA A 54 1.92 8.54 -2.88
N ARG A 55 2.69 9.26 -3.72
CA ARG A 55 3.56 10.36 -3.29
C ARG A 55 2.75 11.50 -2.66
N SER A 56 1.68 11.91 -3.33
CA SER A 56 0.77 12.98 -2.89
C SER A 56 0.15 12.65 -1.53
N GLY A 57 -0.32 11.41 -1.35
CA GLY A 57 -0.88 10.94 -0.09
C GLY A 57 0.08 11.15 1.09
N LYS A 58 1.32 10.65 0.96
CA LYS A 58 2.35 10.82 1.99
C LYS A 58 2.71 12.28 2.27
N GLN A 59 2.94 13.07 1.21
CA GLN A 59 3.39 14.46 1.35
C GLN A 59 2.36 15.33 2.05
N ASN A 60 1.09 15.20 1.67
CA ASN A 60 0.02 15.97 2.29
C ASN A 60 -0.20 15.62 3.78
N ILE A 61 0.11 14.38 4.21
CA ILE A 61 0.13 14.04 5.65
C ILE A 61 1.23 14.81 6.38
N ALA A 62 2.45 14.85 5.82
CA ALA A 62 3.55 15.60 6.43
C ALA A 62 3.27 17.11 6.46
N GLU A 63 2.86 17.68 5.34
CA GLU A 63 2.54 19.11 5.23
C GLU A 63 1.37 19.51 6.13
N GLY A 64 0.31 18.70 6.18
CA GLY A 64 -0.84 18.93 7.07
C GLY A 64 -0.44 18.93 8.54
N SER A 65 0.40 17.98 8.95
CA SER A 65 0.93 17.91 10.32
C SER A 65 1.83 19.10 10.66
N MET A 66 2.65 19.58 9.73
CA MET A 66 3.45 20.80 9.91
C MET A 66 2.57 22.05 10.03
N ALA A 67 1.53 22.16 9.21
CA ALA A 67 0.60 23.30 9.22
C ALA A 67 -0.32 23.33 10.46
N SER A 68 -0.46 22.20 11.18
CA SER A 68 -1.36 22.07 12.33
C SER A 68 -1.07 23.04 13.49
N GLY A 69 0.17 23.56 13.58
CA GLY A 69 0.57 24.56 14.56
C GLY A 69 0.19 25.99 14.20
N THR A 70 -0.09 26.27 12.93
CA THR A 70 -0.36 27.63 12.43
C THR A 70 -1.76 27.80 11.86
N SER A 71 -2.34 26.76 11.26
CA SER A 71 -3.66 26.82 10.61
C SER A 71 -4.38 25.48 10.61
N LYS A 72 -5.43 25.36 11.43
CA LYS A 72 -6.34 24.21 11.42
C LYS A 72 -7.08 24.03 10.10
N LYS A 73 -7.41 25.14 9.41
CA LYS A 73 -8.03 25.09 8.08
C LYS A 73 -7.11 24.42 7.05
N THR A 74 -5.81 24.75 7.09
CA THR A 74 -4.81 24.17 6.19
C THR A 74 -4.55 22.71 6.51
N GLU A 75 -4.40 22.37 7.80
CA GLU A 75 -4.29 20.99 8.26
C GLU A 75 -5.42 20.12 7.73
N LEU A 76 -6.68 20.51 7.96
CA LEU A 76 -7.86 19.75 7.51
C LEU A 76 -7.90 19.61 5.98
N LYS A 77 -7.55 20.66 5.25
CA LYS A 77 -7.49 20.62 3.79
C LYS A 77 -6.48 19.58 3.30
N LEU A 78 -5.25 19.61 3.82
CA LEU A 78 -4.18 18.72 3.37
C LEU A 78 -4.45 17.27 3.79
N VAL A 79 -4.96 17.04 4.99
CA VAL A 79 -5.42 15.69 5.41
C VAL A 79 -6.52 15.17 4.49
N GLY A 80 -7.45 16.04 4.05
CA GLY A 80 -8.48 15.71 3.07
C GLY A 80 -7.89 15.31 1.70
N VAL A 81 -6.92 16.07 1.20
CA VAL A 81 -6.21 15.75 -0.05
C VAL A 81 -5.45 14.43 0.08
N ALA A 82 -4.75 14.20 1.20
CA ALA A 82 -4.04 12.95 1.46
C ALA A 82 -4.98 11.74 1.40
N ARG A 83 -6.16 11.85 2.03
CA ARG A 83 -7.19 10.80 2.00
C ARG A 83 -7.66 10.54 0.57
N ALA A 84 -7.97 11.59 -0.19
CA ALA A 84 -8.41 11.46 -1.58
C ALA A 84 -7.36 10.77 -2.46
N SER A 85 -6.09 11.16 -2.34
CA SER A 85 -5.00 10.54 -3.11
C SER A 85 -4.79 9.06 -2.77
N LEU A 86 -4.91 8.67 -1.49
CA LEU A 86 -4.80 7.26 -1.10
C LEU A 86 -6.03 6.43 -1.52
N GLU A 87 -7.20 7.04 -1.59
CA GLU A 87 -8.42 6.40 -2.12
C GLU A 87 -8.29 6.16 -3.63
N GLU A 88 -7.81 7.15 -4.40
CA GLU A 88 -7.53 7.01 -5.83
C GLU A 88 -6.55 5.86 -6.09
N LEU A 89 -5.45 5.81 -5.34
CA LEU A 89 -4.48 4.72 -5.42
C LEU A 89 -5.11 3.34 -5.11
N LEU A 90 -5.99 3.26 -4.12
CA LEU A 90 -6.68 2.01 -3.78
C LEU A 90 -7.58 1.55 -4.94
N LEU A 91 -8.29 2.47 -5.58
CA LEU A 91 -9.12 2.17 -6.74
C LEU A 91 -8.26 1.69 -7.92
N ASP A 92 -7.10 2.29 -8.16
CA ASP A 92 -6.16 1.82 -9.20
C ASP A 92 -5.72 0.37 -8.96
N PHE A 93 -5.40 0.00 -7.71
CA PHE A 93 -5.08 -1.39 -7.38
C PHE A 93 -6.27 -2.33 -7.61
N GLN A 94 -7.48 -1.93 -7.21
CA GLN A 94 -8.68 -2.73 -7.42
C GLN A 94 -8.99 -2.92 -8.91
N ASP A 95 -8.82 -1.87 -9.71
CA ASP A 95 -9.00 -1.92 -11.16
C ASP A 95 -7.97 -2.82 -11.83
N TYR A 96 -6.70 -2.76 -11.41
CA TYR A 96 -5.67 -3.68 -11.88
C TYR A 96 -6.07 -5.14 -11.63
N LEU A 97 -6.56 -5.47 -10.43
CA LEU A 97 -7.00 -6.83 -10.10
C LEU A 97 -8.22 -7.24 -10.93
N ARG A 98 -9.23 -6.37 -10.99
CA ARG A 98 -10.48 -6.61 -11.71
C ARG A 98 -10.26 -6.87 -13.20
N GLN A 99 -9.50 -6.00 -13.87
CA GLN A 99 -9.23 -6.11 -15.31
C GLN A 99 -8.45 -7.39 -15.66
N ARG A 100 -7.66 -7.91 -14.71
CA ARG A 100 -6.88 -9.15 -14.88
C ARG A 100 -7.54 -10.38 -14.26
N LYS A 101 -8.78 -10.26 -13.76
CA LYS A 101 -9.54 -11.33 -13.10
C LYS A 101 -8.79 -11.97 -11.93
N LEU A 102 -8.02 -11.16 -11.19
CA LEU A 102 -7.32 -11.58 -9.99
C LEU A 102 -8.23 -11.42 -8.76
N PRO A 103 -8.13 -12.31 -7.76
CA PRO A 103 -8.97 -12.23 -6.57
C PRO A 103 -8.58 -11.02 -5.71
N LEU A 104 -9.58 -10.28 -5.24
CA LEU A 104 -9.41 -9.30 -4.17
C LEU A 104 -9.53 -10.01 -2.82
N TRP A 105 -8.49 -9.92 -2.00
CA TRP A 105 -8.52 -10.51 -0.66
C TRP A 105 -9.36 -9.69 0.31
N GLY A 106 -10.24 -10.36 1.04
CA GLY A 106 -10.90 -9.80 2.21
C GLY A 106 -9.90 -9.51 3.34
N LYS A 107 -10.32 -8.69 4.33
CA LYS A 107 -9.47 -8.29 5.46
C LYS A 107 -8.95 -9.48 6.28
N GLU A 108 -9.76 -10.53 6.40
CA GLU A 108 -9.46 -11.75 7.15
C GLU A 108 -8.78 -12.84 6.33
N HIS A 109 -8.49 -12.59 5.05
CA HIS A 109 -7.80 -13.56 4.21
C HIS A 109 -6.38 -13.79 4.74
N GLU A 110 -5.92 -15.04 4.82
CA GLU A 110 -4.63 -15.40 5.42
C GLU A 110 -3.46 -14.61 4.82
N GLN A 111 -3.46 -14.43 3.49
CA GLN A 111 -2.45 -13.64 2.78
C GLN A 111 -2.52 -12.15 3.14
N ALA A 112 -3.72 -11.58 3.32
CA ALA A 112 -3.87 -10.18 3.73
C ALA A 112 -3.37 -9.97 5.17
N LEU A 113 -3.66 -10.91 6.08
CA LEU A 113 -3.16 -10.90 7.45
C LEU A 113 -1.64 -11.04 7.51
N ALA A 114 -1.06 -11.91 6.67
CA ALA A 114 0.40 -12.07 6.58
C ALA A 114 1.09 -10.76 6.14
N VAL A 115 0.56 -10.08 5.12
CA VAL A 115 1.10 -8.79 4.66
C VAL A 115 0.98 -7.71 5.74
N ARG A 116 -0.15 -7.62 6.44
CA ARG A 116 -0.33 -6.67 7.55
C ARG A 116 0.69 -6.90 8.67
N LYS A 117 0.92 -8.16 9.05
CA LYS A 117 1.95 -8.51 10.04
C LYS A 117 3.34 -8.03 9.62
N LEU A 118 3.69 -8.14 8.34
CA LEU A 118 4.96 -7.64 7.81
C LEU A 118 5.07 -6.11 7.93
N ALA A 119 4.01 -5.37 7.58
CA ALA A 119 3.98 -3.90 7.66
C ALA A 119 4.16 -3.38 9.10
N HIS A 120 3.74 -4.14 10.11
CA HIS A 120 3.92 -3.80 11.53
C HIS A 120 5.26 -4.27 12.11
N SER A 121 6.06 -5.03 11.37
CA SER A 121 7.37 -5.48 11.83
C SER A 121 8.44 -4.42 11.57
N LYS A 122 9.29 -4.11 12.57
CA LYS A 122 10.40 -3.12 12.45
C LYS A 122 11.37 -3.38 11.29
N ILE A 123 11.40 -4.60 10.76
CA ILE A 123 12.33 -5.09 9.72
C ILE A 123 11.65 -5.12 8.32
N GLY A 124 10.33 -5.13 8.26
CA GLY A 124 9.55 -5.38 7.03
C GLY A 124 9.75 -4.33 5.95
N LEU A 125 9.94 -3.06 6.35
CA LEU A 125 10.18 -1.95 5.44
C LEU A 125 11.46 -2.20 4.64
N MET A 126 12.62 -2.35 5.29
CA MET A 126 13.91 -2.61 4.62
C MET A 126 13.92 -3.85 3.71
N ARG A 127 13.18 -4.92 4.06
CA ARG A 127 13.18 -6.17 3.28
C ARG A 127 12.34 -6.08 2.00
N LEU A 128 11.33 -5.21 1.96
CA LEU A 128 10.52 -4.95 0.76
C LEU A 128 11.27 -4.05 -0.25
N ILE A 129 12.05 -3.08 0.23
CA ILE A 129 12.74 -2.04 -0.58
C ILE A 129 14.21 -2.34 -0.89
N ARG A 130 14.83 -3.37 -0.31
CA ARG A 130 16.25 -3.71 -0.57
C ARG A 130 16.61 -3.84 -2.07
N PRO A 131 15.74 -4.36 -2.96
CA PRO A 131 16.02 -4.37 -4.40
C PRO A 131 16.13 -2.96 -5.02
N ILE A 132 15.38 -1.98 -4.52
CA ILE A 132 15.35 -0.60 -5.06
C ILE A 132 16.63 0.16 -4.68
N TRP A 133 17.08 0.04 -3.42
CA TRP A 133 18.28 0.74 -2.95
C TRP A 133 19.58 0.24 -3.59
N SER A 134 19.63 -1.05 -3.93
CA SER A 134 20.80 -1.63 -4.63
C SER A 134 20.90 -1.17 -6.09
N PHE A 135 19.82 -0.68 -6.68
CA PHE A 135 19.80 -0.14 -8.06
C PHE A 135 20.13 1.36 -8.09
N ALA A 136 19.70 2.12 -7.08
CA ALA A 136 19.91 3.58 -7.02
C ALA A 136 21.32 4.02 -6.61
N SER A 137 22.13 3.14 -6.01
CA SER A 137 23.44 3.52 -5.43
C SER A 137 24.63 3.39 -6.39
N GLY A 138 24.47 2.86 -7.61
CA GLY A 138 25.51 2.94 -8.64
C GLY A 138 26.91 2.40 -8.26
N SER A 139 27.01 1.59 -7.19
CA SER A 139 28.28 1.05 -6.72
C SER A 139 28.52 -0.30 -7.39
N GLY A 140 29.19 -0.26 -8.54
CA GLY A 140 29.84 -1.42 -9.17
C GLY A 140 31.04 -1.94 -8.35
N GLY A 141 30.84 -2.17 -7.05
CA GLY A 141 31.84 -2.73 -6.15
C GLY A 141 31.64 -4.23 -6.04
N LYS A 142 32.57 -5.00 -6.63
CA LYS A 142 32.67 -6.45 -6.43
C LYS A 142 32.76 -6.73 -4.93
N HIS A 143 31.81 -7.49 -4.41
CA HIS A 143 32.01 -8.20 -3.15
C HIS A 143 31.87 -9.69 -3.42
N HIS A 144 33.01 -10.36 -3.31
CA HIS A 144 33.13 -11.80 -3.14
C HIS A 144 32.36 -12.24 -1.88
N ASP A 145 31.80 -13.44 -2.01
CA ASP A 145 31.37 -14.37 -0.96
C ASP A 145 29.97 -14.17 -0.35
N LEU A 146 28.97 -14.71 -1.06
CA LEU A 146 27.79 -15.44 -0.56
C LEU A 146 27.20 -16.22 -1.75
N PRO A 147 26.64 -17.43 -1.56
CA PRO A 147 26.50 -18.40 -2.64
C PRO A 147 25.57 -17.92 -3.75
N ASP A 148 26.14 -17.86 -4.95
CA ASP A 148 25.46 -17.70 -6.23
C ASP A 148 24.35 -18.75 -6.39
N SER A 149 23.11 -18.31 -6.59
CA SER A 149 22.26 -18.83 -7.66
C SER A 149 20.95 -18.04 -7.77
N PRO A 150 20.66 -17.38 -8.92
CA PRO A 150 19.39 -16.69 -9.18
C PRO A 150 18.25 -17.63 -9.64
N ASP A 151 18.43 -18.95 -9.66
CA ASP A 151 17.49 -19.89 -10.29
C ASP A 151 16.30 -20.36 -9.42
N LYS A 152 15.92 -19.64 -8.36
CA LYS A 152 14.80 -20.08 -7.48
C LYS A 152 13.82 -18.98 -7.03
N LEU A 153 13.53 -18.02 -7.90
CA LEU A 153 12.23 -17.32 -7.82
C LEU A 153 11.27 -18.02 -8.78
N PRO A 154 10.11 -18.54 -8.33
CA PRO A 154 9.22 -19.26 -9.22
C PRO A 154 8.83 -18.35 -10.39
N ALA A 155 9.04 -18.86 -11.59
CA ALA A 155 8.52 -18.28 -12.81
C ALA A 155 7.00 -18.09 -12.68
N ARG A 156 6.48 -17.11 -13.43
CA ARG A 156 5.05 -16.80 -13.61
C ARG A 156 4.20 -18.07 -13.42
N PRO A 157 3.18 -18.11 -12.53
CA PRO A 157 2.18 -19.13 -12.71
C PRO A 157 1.55 -18.85 -14.07
N ALA A 158 1.71 -19.80 -15.00
CA ALA A 158 0.85 -19.86 -16.16
C ALA A 158 -0.59 -19.77 -15.64
N VAL A 159 -1.41 -18.94 -16.26
CA VAL A 159 -2.86 -18.96 -16.04
C VAL A 159 -3.36 -20.29 -16.63
N ALA A 160 -3.12 -21.38 -15.92
CA ALA A 160 -3.69 -22.68 -16.19
C ALA A 160 -5.11 -22.65 -15.62
N GLY A 161 -6.07 -22.90 -16.50
CA GLY A 161 -7.49 -22.78 -16.23
C GLY A 161 -7.91 -23.53 -14.98
N ILE A 162 -8.52 -22.81 -14.04
CA ILE A 162 -9.42 -23.39 -13.05
C ILE A 162 -10.75 -23.59 -13.77
N GLY A 163 -10.80 -24.62 -14.60
CA GLY A 163 -11.99 -25.13 -15.25
C GLY A 163 -11.93 -26.65 -15.14
N LYS A 164 -12.93 -27.22 -14.46
CA LYS A 164 -13.09 -28.62 -14.03
C LYS A 164 -12.41 -28.96 -12.71
N ASP A 165 -13.13 -28.76 -11.62
CA ASP A 165 -13.61 -29.87 -10.77
C ASP A 165 -14.32 -29.31 -9.52
N LEU A 166 -15.64 -29.12 -9.63
CA LEU A 166 -16.52 -28.81 -8.50
C LEU A 166 -17.79 -29.67 -8.54
N SER A 167 -17.74 -30.86 -9.17
CA SER A 167 -18.89 -31.78 -9.22
C SER A 167 -18.90 -32.86 -8.13
N GLU A 168 -17.90 -32.93 -7.24
CA GLU A 168 -17.81 -34.04 -6.26
C GLU A 168 -17.84 -33.64 -4.77
N ARG A 169 -18.31 -32.45 -4.41
CA ARG A 169 -18.64 -32.15 -3.01
C ARG A 169 -20.11 -31.75 -2.88
N GLY A 170 -20.93 -32.78 -2.69
CA GLY A 170 -22.35 -32.69 -2.41
C GLY A 170 -22.65 -31.67 -1.32
N TRP A 171 -23.21 -30.54 -1.73
CA TRP A 171 -24.19 -29.80 -0.96
C TRP A 171 -25.51 -29.90 -1.71
N VAL A 172 -26.26 -30.91 -1.28
CA VAL A 172 -27.59 -31.27 -1.74
C VAL A 172 -28.57 -30.17 -1.33
N HIS A 173 -29.35 -29.72 -2.31
CA HIS A 173 -30.67 -29.09 -2.22
C HIS A 173 -31.01 -28.19 -1.01
N ARG A 174 -31.20 -26.89 -1.28
CA ARG A 174 -32.45 -26.24 -0.90
C ARG A 174 -33.00 -25.40 -2.06
N LYS A 175 -34.27 -25.69 -2.35
CA LYS A 175 -35.09 -25.19 -3.45
C LYS A 175 -35.24 -23.67 -3.42
N ALA A 176 -35.17 -23.06 -4.59
CA ALA A 176 -35.85 -21.82 -4.89
C ALA A 176 -37.38 -22.06 -4.85
N LEU A 177 -38.12 -21.10 -4.31
CA LEU A 177 -39.51 -20.81 -4.68
C LEU A 177 -39.75 -19.28 -4.58
N PRO A 178 -40.73 -18.74 -5.34
CA PRO A 178 -40.54 -17.60 -6.22
C PRO A 178 -41.23 -16.32 -5.72
N GLY A 179 -40.93 -15.20 -6.38
CA GLY A 179 -41.57 -13.91 -6.14
C GLY A 179 -43.04 -13.86 -6.52
N THR A 180 -43.75 -12.90 -5.90
CA THR A 180 -44.87 -12.02 -6.31
C THR A 180 -45.27 -11.36 -4.97
N ILE A 181 -45.22 -10.05 -4.75
CA ILE A 181 -45.91 -8.91 -5.36
C ILE A 181 -44.98 -7.69 -5.29
#